data_AF-A0A1H4X2N3-F1
#
_entry.id   AF-A0A1H4X2N3-F1
#
_cell.length_a   1.000
_cell.length_b   1.000
_cell.length_c   1.000
_cell.angle_alpha   90.00
_cell.angle_beta   90.00
_cell.angle_gamma   90.00
#
_symmetry.space_group_name_H-M   'P 1'
#
loop_
_entity.id
_entity.type
_entity.pdbx_description
1 polymer ?
#
loop_
_entity_poly.entity_id
_entity_poly.type
_entity_poly.pdbx_seq_one_letter_code
_entity_poly.pdbx_strand_id
1 'polypeptide(L)'
;MPSLTLTVRLLTPHSDLWDWQTRALCRTTRADVFFGPDSESRATRIRRERQAQELCRSCPVRNECLRHALDVGEPYGVWGGMTESDRRFGLDRPQLDPHANRKPAKRLRISPRHPRPGRQ
;
A
#
# COMPACT_ATOMS: atom_id res chain seq x y z
N MET A 1 -28.24 6.08 -56.85
CA MET A 1 -27.42 6.86 -55.88
C MET A 1 -27.12 5.96 -54.70
N PRO A 2 -25.94 5.33 -54.59
CA PRO A 2 -25.63 4.52 -53.42
C PRO A 2 -25.40 5.44 -52.22
N SER A 3 -26.20 5.26 -51.17
CA SER A 3 -26.11 6.00 -49.91
C SER A 3 -24.81 5.59 -49.20
N LEU A 4 -23.90 6.53 -49.02
CA LEU A 4 -22.68 6.35 -48.23
C LEU A 4 -23.06 6.24 -46.75
N THR A 5 -23.09 5.02 -46.21
CA THR A 5 -23.21 4.82 -44.76
C THR A 5 -21.89 5.20 -44.11
N LEU A 6 -21.84 6.38 -43.51
CA LEU A 6 -20.70 6.86 -42.74
C LEU A 6 -20.64 6.08 -41.42
N THR A 7 -19.82 5.03 -41.37
CA THR A 7 -19.56 4.30 -40.12
C THR A 7 -18.65 5.16 -39.23
N VAL A 8 -19.25 6.11 -38.51
CA VAL A 8 -18.54 6.89 -37.49
C VAL A 8 -18.15 5.94 -36.37
N ARG A 9 -16.87 5.61 -36.29
CA ARG A 9 -16.27 4.95 -35.13
C ARG A 9 -16.21 6.01 -34.02
N LEU A 10 -17.28 6.15 -33.25
CA LEU A 10 -17.30 7.04 -32.09
C LEU A 10 -16.19 6.60 -31.14
N LEU A 11 -15.15 7.43 -31.01
CA LEU A 11 -14.16 7.30 -29.96
C LEU A 11 -14.93 7.38 -28.63
N THR A 12 -14.70 6.42 -27.73
CA THR A 12 -15.29 6.44 -26.39
C THR A 12 -14.98 7.78 -25.73
N PRO A 13 -15.99 8.52 -25.24
CA PRO A 13 -15.74 9.80 -24.58
C PRO A 13 -14.83 9.58 -23.37
N HIS A 14 -13.87 10.48 -23.18
CA HIS A 14 -12.84 10.38 -22.14
C HIS A 14 -13.42 10.22 -20.71
N SER A 15 -14.66 10.65 -20.50
CA SER A 15 -15.40 10.53 -19.24
C SER A 15 -15.59 9.08 -18.80
N ASP A 16 -15.88 8.16 -19.73
CA ASP A 16 -16.10 6.73 -19.42
C ASP A 16 -14.83 6.06 -18.86
N LEU A 17 -13.65 6.61 -19.18
CA LEU A 17 -12.37 6.11 -18.68
C LEU A 17 -12.14 6.42 -17.19
N TRP A 18 -12.84 7.41 -16.63
CA TRP A 18 -12.61 7.92 -15.27
C TRP A 18 -13.76 7.58 -14.30
N ASP A 19 -14.87 7.03 -14.80
CA ASP A 19 -16.04 6.66 -14.00
C ASP A 19 -15.74 5.71 -12.85
N TRP A 20 -14.75 4.82 -13.00
CA TRP A 20 -14.35 3.92 -11.93
C TRP A 20 -13.90 4.67 -10.67
N GLN A 21 -13.28 5.85 -10.81
CA GLN A 21 -12.81 6.63 -9.66
C GLN A 21 -13.97 7.03 -8.75
N THR A 22 -15.14 7.30 -9.32
CA THR A 22 -16.33 7.69 -8.56
C THR A 22 -16.83 6.58 -7.62
N ARG A 23 -16.55 5.31 -7.94
CA ARG A 23 -16.94 4.15 -7.13
C ARG A 23 -15.87 3.73 -6.10
N ALA A 24 -14.76 4.45 -6.01
CA ALA A 24 -13.66 4.10 -5.12
C ALA A 24 -13.96 4.38 -3.64
N LEU A 25 -13.79 3.37 -2.78
CA LEU A 25 -14.00 3.50 -1.33
C LEU A 25 -13.02 4.50 -0.67
N CYS A 26 -11.84 4.71 -1.24
CA CYS A 26 -10.87 5.67 -0.71
C CYS A 26 -11.43 7.10 -0.66
N ARG A 27 -12.45 7.43 -1.47
CA ARG A 27 -13.13 8.75 -1.44
C ARG A 27 -13.80 9.07 -0.11
N THR A 28 -14.19 8.06 0.66
CA THR A 28 -14.82 8.24 1.98
C THR A 28 -13.79 8.21 3.13
N THR A 29 -12.50 8.15 2.79
CA THR A 29 -11.38 8.03 3.74
C THR A 29 -10.40 9.18 3.51
N ARG A 30 -9.63 9.54 4.53
CA ARG A 30 -8.61 10.58 4.43
C ARG A 30 -7.44 10.13 3.53
N ALA A 31 -6.92 11.07 2.74
CA ALA A 31 -5.81 10.80 1.80
C ALA A 31 -4.51 10.40 2.50
N ASP A 32 -4.28 10.86 3.74
CA ASP A 32 -3.10 10.54 4.56
C ASP A 32 -2.96 9.06 4.90
N VAL A 33 -4.05 8.27 4.78
CA VAL A 33 -3.98 6.81 4.89
C VAL A 33 -3.24 6.21 3.69
N PHE A 34 -3.42 6.76 2.50
CA PHE A 34 -2.84 6.22 1.26
C PHE A 34 -1.48 6.85 0.93
N PHE A 35 -1.29 8.12 1.30
CA PHE A 35 -0.11 8.94 1.01
C PHE A 35 0.49 9.48 2.32
N GLY A 36 1.66 8.94 2.71
CA GLY A 36 2.37 9.39 3.90
C GLY A 36 3.35 10.53 3.60
N PRO A 37 3.74 11.32 4.61
CA PRO A 37 4.79 12.33 4.45
C PRO A 37 6.17 11.68 4.33
N ASP A 38 7.09 12.31 3.59
CA ASP A 38 8.46 11.79 3.39
C ASP A 38 9.25 11.61 4.70
N SER A 39 8.92 12.42 5.71
CA SER A 39 9.57 12.39 7.03
C SER A 39 9.05 11.30 7.96
N GLU A 40 8.13 10.43 7.52
CA GLU A 40 7.56 9.40 8.40
C GLU A 40 8.58 8.30 8.74
N SER A 41 8.53 7.81 9.99
CA SER A 41 9.35 6.66 10.37
C SER A 41 8.91 5.41 9.62
N ARG A 42 9.87 4.55 9.26
CA ARG A 42 9.62 3.27 8.55
C ARG A 42 8.52 2.42 9.20
N ALA A 43 8.48 2.35 10.53
CA ALA A 43 7.45 1.58 11.24
C ALA A 43 6.04 2.19 11.08
N THR A 44 5.94 3.52 11.02
CA THR A 44 4.69 4.25 10.80
C THR A 44 4.20 4.03 9.37
N ARG A 45 5.11 4.17 8.39
CA ARG A 45 4.84 3.85 6.98
C ARG A 45 4.25 2.47 6.80
N ILE A 46 4.91 1.44 7.35
CA ILE A 46 4.44 0.04 7.22
C ILE A 46 3.03 -0.14 7.80
N ARG A 47 2.72 0.48 8.96
CA ARG A 47 1.37 0.38 9.54
C ARG A 47 0.33 1.08 8.67
N ARG A 48 0.63 2.29 8.21
CA ARG A 48 -0.23 3.07 7.31
C ARG A 48 -0.50 2.32 6.01
N GLU A 49 0.55 1.81 5.36
CA GLU A 49 0.45 1.03 4.13
C GLU A 49 -0.43 -0.21 4.33
N ARG A 50 -0.24 -0.96 5.42
CA ARG A 50 -1.11 -2.11 5.75
C ARG A 50 -2.58 -1.70 5.91
N GLN A 51 -2.85 -0.58 6.58
CA GLN A 51 -4.20 -0.06 6.75
C GLN A 51 -4.83 0.32 5.39
N ALA A 52 -4.08 1.00 4.53
CA ALA A 52 -4.52 1.33 3.18
C ALA A 52 -4.77 0.08 2.33
N GLN A 53 -3.89 -0.92 2.42
CA GLN A 53 -4.06 -2.19 1.73
C GLN A 53 -5.34 -2.92 2.16
N GLU A 54 -5.66 -2.92 3.46
CA GLU A 54 -6.90 -3.51 3.97
C GLU A 54 -8.14 -2.85 3.36
N LEU A 55 -8.16 -1.52 3.32
CA LEU A 55 -9.24 -0.76 2.67
C LEU A 55 -9.34 -1.07 1.17
N CYS A 56 -8.20 -1.23 0.49
CA CYS A 56 -8.20 -1.58 -0.93
C CYS A 56 -8.79 -2.98 -1.19
N ARG A 57 -8.69 -3.93 -0.25
CA ARG A 57 -9.20 -5.31 -0.46
C ARG A 57 -10.71 -5.36 -0.65
N SER A 58 -11.46 -4.47 -0.01
CA SER A 58 -12.92 -4.38 -0.15
C SER A 58 -13.37 -3.39 -1.23
N CYS A 59 -12.43 -2.69 -1.89
CA CYS A 59 -12.75 -1.66 -2.88
C CYS A 59 -13.22 -2.29 -4.21
N PRO A 60 -14.40 -1.91 -4.74
CA PRO A 60 -14.97 -2.53 -5.95
C PRO A 60 -14.17 -2.23 -7.22
N VAL A 61 -13.36 -1.18 -7.22
CA VAL A 61 -12.56 -0.72 -8.38
C VAL A 61 -11.07 -0.96 -8.20
N ARG A 62 -10.71 -1.93 -7.33
CA ARG A 62 -9.32 -2.24 -6.98
C ARG A 62 -8.47 -2.55 -8.23
N ASN A 63 -9.01 -3.29 -9.19
CA ASN A 63 -8.28 -3.72 -10.37
C ASN A 63 -8.03 -2.56 -11.34
N GLU A 64 -9.04 -1.73 -11.60
CA GLU A 64 -8.94 -0.54 -12.42
C GLU A 64 -7.97 0.47 -11.81
N CYS A 65 -8.03 0.66 -10.48
CA CYS A 65 -7.11 1.51 -9.73
C CYS A 65 -5.66 1.04 -9.85
N LEU A 66 -5.41 -0.28 -9.69
CA LEU A 66 -4.07 -0.83 -9.84
C LEU A 66 -3.55 -0.67 -11.27
N ARG A 67 -4.37 -1.01 -12.26
CA ARG A 67 -3.99 -0.89 -13.67
C ARG A 67 -3.63 0.55 -14.02
N HIS A 68 -4.45 1.51 -13.60
CA HIS A 68 -4.16 2.93 -13.81
C HIS A 68 -2.81 3.34 -13.20
N ALA A 69 -2.55 2.94 -11.94
CA ALA A 69 -1.30 3.28 -11.27
C ALA A 69 -0.06 2.67 -11.95
N LEU A 70 -0.19 1.49 -12.57
CA LEU A 70 0.89 0.88 -13.35
C LEU A 70 1.06 1.58 -14.71
N ASP A 71 -0.05 1.87 -15.40
CA ASP A 71 -0.05 2.49 -16.74
C ASP A 71 0.61 3.89 -16.71
N VAL A 72 0.33 4.70 -15.69
CA VAL A 72 0.90 6.06 -15.55
C VAL A 72 2.18 6.08 -14.71
N GLY A 73 2.55 4.96 -14.11
CA GLY A 73 3.76 4.84 -13.29
C GLY A 73 3.69 5.61 -11.98
N GLU A 74 2.58 5.54 -11.24
CA GLU A 74 2.41 6.37 -10.05
C GLU A 74 3.47 6.09 -8.97
N PRO A 75 4.29 7.10 -8.61
CA PRO A 75 5.49 6.89 -7.82
C PRO A 75 5.22 6.73 -6.33
N TYR A 76 4.07 7.20 -5.83
CA TYR A 76 3.83 7.28 -4.39
C TYR A 76 2.53 6.60 -3.97
N GLY A 77 2.49 6.25 -2.67
CA GLY A 77 1.28 5.79 -1.99
C GLY A 77 0.82 4.38 -2.36
N VAL A 78 -0.33 4.00 -1.79
CA VAL A 78 -0.97 2.69 -2.00
C VAL A 78 -2.07 2.79 -3.05
N TRP A 79 -1.94 2.00 -4.11
CA TRP A 79 -2.87 1.96 -5.24
C TRP A 79 -3.32 0.53 -5.49
N GLY A 80 -4.63 0.29 -5.56
CA GLY A 80 -5.20 -1.04 -5.80
C GLY A 80 -4.72 -2.14 -4.84
N GLY A 81 -4.28 -1.76 -3.64
CA GLY A 81 -3.72 -2.67 -2.63
C GLY A 81 -2.23 -2.98 -2.79
N MET A 82 -1.51 -2.29 -3.68
CA MET A 82 -0.06 -2.39 -3.82
C MET A 82 0.61 -1.11 -3.30
N THR A 83 1.65 -1.26 -2.49
CA THR A 83 2.52 -0.13 -2.09
C THR A 83 3.38 0.32 -3.27
N GLU A 84 3.99 1.50 -3.15
CA GLU A 84 5.06 1.94 -4.06
C GLU A 84 6.12 0.86 -4.24
N SER A 85 6.61 0.27 -3.13
CA SER A 85 7.65 -0.75 -3.17
C SER A 85 7.18 -2.02 -3.89
N ASP A 86 5.91 -2.39 -3.74
CA ASP A 86 5.34 -3.55 -4.45
C ASP A 86 5.30 -3.31 -5.95
N ARG A 87 4.90 -2.10 -6.37
CA ARG A 87 4.85 -1.74 -7.80
C ARG A 87 6.24 -1.60 -8.40
N ARG A 88 7.23 -1.14 -7.62
CA ARG A 88 8.61 -0.94 -8.07
C ARG A 88 9.41 -2.24 -8.15
N PHE A 89 9.26 -3.14 -7.19
CA PHE A 89 10.12 -4.32 -7.05
C PHE A 89 9.41 -5.65 -7.33
N GLY A 90 8.07 -5.68 -7.36
CA GLY A 90 7.33 -6.92 -7.61
C GLY A 90 7.70 -8.04 -6.64
N LEU A 91 8.08 -9.20 -7.19
CA LEU A 91 8.53 -10.36 -6.42
C LEU A 91 9.90 -10.16 -5.75
N ASP A 92 10.73 -9.29 -6.32
CA ASP A 92 12.07 -8.98 -5.80
C ASP A 92 12.00 -7.95 -4.67
N ARG A 93 10.81 -7.69 -4.11
CA ARG A 93 10.63 -6.76 -3.01
C ARG A 93 11.54 -7.17 -1.84
N PRO A 94 12.48 -6.31 -1.41
CA PRO A 94 13.31 -6.60 -0.26
C PRO A 94 12.42 -6.84 0.96
N GLN A 95 12.36 -8.09 1.44
CA GLN A 95 11.57 -8.40 2.62
C GLN A 95 12.18 -7.65 3.81
N LEU A 96 11.42 -6.68 4.32
CA LEU A 96 11.84 -5.86 5.44
C LEU A 96 11.78 -6.69 6.71
N ASP A 97 12.88 -7.34 7.08
CA ASP A 97 12.98 -8.08 8.34
C ASP A 97 12.67 -7.17 9.54
N PRO A 98 11.57 -7.40 10.28
CA PRO A 98 11.17 -6.55 11.41
C PRO A 98 12.20 -6.54 12.56
N HIS A 99 13.11 -7.51 12.55
CA HIS A 99 14.10 -7.72 13.60
C HIS A 99 15.52 -7.30 13.21
N ALA A 100 15.74 -6.82 11.96
CA ALA A 100 17.07 -6.48 11.46
C ALA A 100 17.80 -5.39 12.29
N ASN A 101 17.06 -4.57 13.03
CA ASN A 101 17.64 -3.52 13.90
C ASN A 101 17.36 -3.75 15.40
N ARG A 102 16.94 -4.97 15.79
CA ARG A 102 16.72 -5.29 17.20
C ARG A 102 18.08 -5.58 17.83
N LYS A 103 18.57 -4.70 18.71
CA LYS A 103 19.80 -5.00 19.47
C LYS A 103 19.63 -6.36 20.16
N PRO A 104 20.62 -7.27 20.07
CA PRO A 104 20.53 -8.55 20.75
C PRO A 104 20.29 -8.31 22.22
N ALA A 105 19.30 -9.01 22.79
CA ALA A 105 19.00 -8.90 24.22
C ALA A 105 20.29 -9.22 24.99
N LYS A 106 20.76 -8.27 25.80
CA LYS A 106 21.92 -8.52 26.68
C LYS A 106 21.54 -9.67 27.60
N ARG A 107 22.26 -10.79 27.50
CA ARG A 107 22.12 -11.91 28.42
C ARG A 107 22.54 -11.40 29.80
N LEU A 108 21.56 -11.05 30.64
CA LEU A 108 21.80 -10.66 32.02
C LEU A 108 22.49 -11.84 32.73
N ARG A 109 23.76 -11.67 33.09
CA ARG A 109 24.48 -12.61 33.94
C ARG A 109 23.96 -12.40 35.35
N ILE A 110 23.04 -13.26 35.80
CA ILE A 110 22.60 -13.27 37.19
C ILE A 110 23.84 -13.66 38.02
N SER A 111 24.32 -12.72 38.83
CA SER A 111 25.47 -12.97 39.69
C SER A 111 25.08 -13.99 40.76
N PRO A 112 25.88 -15.04 41.03
CA PRO A 112 25.56 -16.06 42.03
C PRO A 112 25.44 -15.53 43.48
N ARG A 113 25.77 -14.26 43.71
CA ARG A 113 25.85 -13.65 45.05
C ARG A 113 24.53 -13.03 45.54
N HIS A 114 23.39 -13.34 44.94
CA HIS A 114 22.12 -12.99 45.57
C HIS A 114 21.76 -14.09 46.59
N PRO A 115 21.89 -13.84 47.91
CA PRO A 115 21.39 -14.78 48.90
C PRO A 115 19.88 -14.95 48.68
N ARG A 116 19.41 -16.20 48.72
CA ARG A 116 17.98 -16.49 48.65
C ARG A 116 17.32 -15.82 49.86
N PRO A 117 16.29 -14.97 49.68
CA PRO A 117 15.53 -14.48 50.81
C PRO A 117 14.74 -15.65 51.39
N GLY A 118 14.95 -15.94 52.67
CA GLY A 118 14.11 -16.84 53.46
C GLY A 118 14.32 -18.33 53.22
N ARG A 119 15.20 -18.94 54.01
CA ARG A 119 14.91 -20.25 54.61
C ARG A 119 15.07 -20.10 56.13
N GLN A 120 13.93 -20.07 56.81
CA GLN A 120 13.83 -20.67 58.14
C GLN A 120 13.44 -22.13 57.92
#